data_AF-A0A1G6WRW4-F1
#
_entry.id   AF-A0A1G6WRW4-F1
#
_cell.length_a   1.000
_cell.length_b   1.000
_cell.length_c   1.000
_cell.angle_alpha   90.00
_cell.angle_beta   90.00
_cell.angle_gamma   90.00
#
_symmetry.space_group_name_H-M   'P 1'
#
loop_
_entity.id
_entity.type
_entity.pdbx_description
1 polymer ?
#
loop_
_entity_poly.entity_id
_entity_poly.type
_entity_poly.pdbx_seq_one_letter_code
_entity_poly.pdbx_strand_id
1 'polypeptide(L)'
;MPRRRQALLLPGRNYSVQGPLLMYTHVALQSRGAHTYPIVWKDVDRLASDEQSMVEGVCEQTEAVLDRVHNDDPPLLVGKSLGSAAAVLAAHHGLPAIWFTPLLQHYPIVQALRRATAPFLLIGGSADPAWTKKLATDLPGEVCEIRGADHGLFIPGRPLVDSAHALADVIEAVEAFIDTAVWPRTG
;
A
#
# COMPACT_ATOMS: atom_id res chain seq x y z
N MET A 1 4.97 24.17 -14.50
CA MET A 1 6.09 23.39 -13.95
C MET A 1 5.91 21.94 -14.37
N PRO A 2 6.96 21.15 -14.64
CA PRO A 2 6.76 19.72 -14.91
C PRO A 2 6.11 19.06 -13.69
N ARG A 3 5.03 18.32 -13.95
CA ARG A 3 4.31 17.47 -13.01
C ARG A 3 5.31 16.61 -12.21
N ARG A 4 5.41 16.81 -10.90
CA ARG A 4 6.31 16.03 -10.04
C ARG A 4 5.56 14.81 -9.54
N ARG A 5 5.91 13.65 -10.08
CA ARG A 5 5.48 12.35 -9.56
C ARG A 5 5.95 12.19 -8.11
N GLN A 6 5.03 11.85 -7.22
CA GLN A 6 5.30 11.72 -5.80
C GLN A 6 4.62 10.49 -5.23
N ALA A 7 5.21 9.91 -4.19
CA ALA A 7 4.60 8.82 -3.46
C ALA A 7 4.96 8.86 -1.97
N LEU A 8 4.05 8.44 -1.11
CA LEU A 8 4.31 8.21 0.31
C LEU A 8 4.43 6.72 0.57
N LEU A 9 5.46 6.32 1.32
CA LEU A 9 5.66 4.93 1.71
C LEU A 9 5.28 4.77 3.19
N LEU A 10 4.24 3.99 3.44
CA LEU A 10 3.55 3.88 4.73
C LEU A 10 3.85 2.49 5.33
N PRO A 11 4.84 2.36 6.23
CA PRO A 11 5.30 1.06 6.72
C PRO A 11 4.25 0.31 7.56
N GLY A 12 4.51 -0.97 7.79
CA GLY A 12 3.78 -1.75 8.80
C GLY A 12 4.35 -1.54 10.20
N ARG A 13 3.66 -2.02 11.24
CA ARG A 13 4.11 -1.91 12.65
C ARG A 13 5.56 -2.36 12.85
N ASN A 14 5.88 -3.57 12.39
CA ASN A 14 7.20 -4.20 12.48
C ASN A 14 7.83 -4.38 11.09
N TYR A 15 7.52 -3.50 10.15
CA TYR A 15 7.94 -3.63 8.75
C TYR A 15 8.28 -2.25 8.20
N SER A 16 9.55 -1.89 8.22
CA SER A 16 10.01 -0.59 7.74
C SER A 16 9.99 -0.51 6.21
N VAL A 17 10.25 0.69 5.69
CA VAL A 17 10.42 0.94 4.24
C VAL A 17 11.60 0.19 3.62
N GLN A 18 12.49 -0.39 4.43
CA GLN A 18 13.60 -1.24 3.97
C GLN A 18 13.17 -2.69 3.73
N GLY A 19 11.96 -3.07 4.13
CA GLY A 19 11.42 -4.39 3.80
C GLY A 19 11.16 -4.54 2.29
N PRO A 20 11.37 -5.73 1.70
CA PRO A 20 11.38 -5.93 0.25
C PRO A 20 10.19 -5.32 -0.51
N LEU A 21 8.97 -5.41 0.02
CA LEU A 21 7.77 -4.92 -0.66
C LEU A 21 7.83 -3.39 -0.89
N LEU A 22 8.20 -2.65 0.15
CA LEU A 22 8.30 -1.19 0.09
C LEU A 22 9.61 -0.75 -0.56
N MET A 23 10.70 -1.48 -0.36
CA MET A 23 12.01 -1.18 -0.96
C MET A 23 11.97 -1.33 -2.48
N TYR A 24 11.45 -2.43 -3.02
CA TYR A 24 11.34 -2.59 -4.47
C TYR A 24 10.33 -1.60 -5.08
N THR A 25 9.23 -1.32 -4.39
CA THR A 25 8.28 -0.28 -4.84
C THR A 25 8.95 1.09 -4.86
N HIS A 26 9.74 1.44 -3.85
CA HIS A 26 10.54 2.66 -3.84
C HIS A 26 11.46 2.75 -5.06
N VAL A 27 12.20 1.69 -5.38
CA VAL A 27 13.09 1.64 -6.55
C VAL A 27 12.31 1.77 -7.86
N ALA A 28 11.17 1.08 -8.00
CA ALA A 28 10.30 1.18 -9.17
C ALA A 28 9.72 2.59 -9.36
N LEU A 29 9.43 3.30 -8.28
CA LEU A 29 8.98 4.69 -8.34
C LEU A 29 10.14 5.65 -8.72
N GLN A 30 11.34 5.44 -8.15
CA GLN A 30 12.53 6.23 -8.50
C GLN A 30 12.92 6.08 -9.98
N SER A 31 12.84 4.87 -10.54
CA SER A 31 13.13 4.63 -11.97
C SER A 31 12.16 5.38 -12.90
N ARG A 32 10.98 5.76 -12.38
CA ARG A 32 9.95 6.56 -13.07
C ARG A 32 10.03 8.06 -12.75
N GLY A 33 11.11 8.50 -12.11
CA GLY A 33 11.37 9.89 -11.75
C GLY A 33 10.50 10.41 -10.60
N ALA A 34 9.87 9.53 -9.83
CA ALA A 34 9.05 9.93 -8.69
C ALA A 34 9.91 10.21 -7.46
N HIS A 35 9.53 11.24 -6.70
CA HIS A 35 10.10 11.46 -5.38
C HIS A 35 9.29 10.72 -4.32
N THR A 36 9.95 9.95 -3.46
CA THR A 36 9.26 9.15 -2.43
C THR A 36 9.49 9.71 -1.04
N TYR A 37 8.44 9.78 -0.24
CA TYR A 37 8.44 10.22 1.14
C TYR A 37 8.20 9.02 2.07
N PRO A 38 9.27 8.37 2.59
CA PRO A 38 9.11 7.30 3.56
C PRO A 38 8.65 7.87 4.90
N ILE A 39 7.56 7.32 5.44
CA ILE A 39 7.09 7.68 6.78
C ILE A 39 7.80 6.82 7.82
N VAL A 40 8.12 7.44 8.95
CA VAL A 40 8.52 6.76 10.18
C VAL A 40 7.44 7.03 11.22
N TRP A 41 6.71 6.00 11.62
CA TRP A 41 5.64 6.14 12.59
C TRP A 41 6.18 6.57 13.95
N LYS A 42 5.55 7.60 14.53
CA LYS A 42 5.71 7.97 15.93
C LYS A 42 4.76 7.12 16.76
N ASP A 43 5.23 6.64 17.91
CA ASP A 43 4.47 5.83 18.87
C ASP A 43 3.73 4.66 18.21
N VAL A 44 4.45 3.86 17.41
CA VAL A 44 3.86 2.78 16.61
C VAL A 44 3.08 1.75 17.43
N ASP A 45 3.47 1.53 18.68
CA ASP A 45 2.74 0.64 19.60
C ASP A 45 1.38 1.20 19.99
N ARG A 46 1.28 2.54 20.16
CA ARG A 46 0.00 3.23 20.36
C ARG A 46 -0.84 3.20 19.09
N LEU A 47 -0.23 3.38 17.92
CA LEU A 47 -0.96 3.23 16.65
C LEU A 47 -1.54 1.82 16.49
N ALA A 48 -0.90 0.81 17.09
CA ALA A 48 -1.36 -0.57 16.99
C ALA A 48 -2.14 -1.06 18.21
N SER A 49 -2.58 -0.17 19.11
CA SER A 49 -3.28 -0.57 20.35
C SER A 49 -4.72 -1.02 20.09
N ASP A 50 -5.42 -0.30 19.23
CA ASP A 50 -6.82 -0.51 18.91
C ASP A 50 -7.16 0.12 17.54
N GLU A 51 -8.33 -0.21 17.00
CA GLU A 51 -8.75 0.23 15.66
C GLU A 51 -8.86 1.76 15.55
N GLN A 52 -9.35 2.43 16.59
CA GLN A 52 -9.54 3.88 16.57
C GLN A 52 -8.18 4.59 16.57
N SER A 53 -7.31 4.25 17.52
CA SER A 53 -5.95 4.79 17.61
C SER A 53 -5.15 4.54 16.33
N MET A 54 -5.34 3.37 15.71
CA MET A 54 -4.73 3.03 14.42
C MET A 54 -5.18 3.98 13.31
N VAL A 55 -6.49 4.09 13.10
CA VAL A 55 -7.02 4.89 11.99
C VAL A 55 -6.69 6.36 12.19
N GLU A 56 -6.99 6.91 13.36
CA GLU A 56 -6.74 8.33 13.66
C GLU A 56 -5.25 8.67 13.56
N GLY A 57 -4.38 7.90 14.22
CA GLY A 57 -2.96 8.21 14.28
C GLY A 57 -2.21 7.96 12.97
N VAL A 58 -2.57 6.91 12.20
CA VAL A 58 -1.99 6.71 10.85
C VAL A 58 -2.45 7.83 9.92
N CYS A 59 -3.73 8.22 9.97
CA CYS A 59 -4.22 9.32 9.14
C CYS A 59 -3.54 10.64 9.52
N GLU A 60 -3.52 11.02 10.80
CA GLU A 60 -2.87 12.26 11.27
C GLU A 60 -1.42 12.36 10.80
N GLN A 61 -0.62 11.30 11.00
CA GLN A 61 0.79 11.30 10.61
C GLN A 61 0.99 11.30 9.09
N THR A 62 0.07 10.68 8.34
CA THR A 62 0.10 10.68 6.87
C THR A 62 -0.30 12.05 6.31
N GLU A 63 -1.37 12.65 6.83
CA GLU A 63 -1.87 13.99 6.45
C GLU A 63 -0.78 15.04 6.63
N ALA A 64 -0.05 15.00 7.76
CA ALA A 64 1.04 15.94 8.06
C ALA A 64 2.20 15.88 7.04
N VAL A 65 2.37 14.76 6.33
CA VAL A 65 3.31 14.64 5.21
C VAL A 65 2.64 15.09 3.91
N LEU A 66 1.40 14.67 3.66
CA LEU A 66 0.61 15.10 2.50
C LEU A 66 0.58 16.61 2.35
N ASP A 67 0.29 17.36 3.41
CA ASP A 67 0.24 18.84 3.42
C ASP A 67 1.54 19.50 2.95
N ARG A 68 2.68 18.82 3.10
CA ARG A 68 4.00 19.33 2.70
C ARG A 68 4.35 18.99 1.27
N VAL A 69 3.73 17.96 0.71
CA VAL A 69 4.10 17.40 -0.59
C VAL A 69 3.07 17.69 -1.67
N HIS A 70 1.82 17.92 -1.30
CA HIS A 70 0.71 18.12 -2.22
C HIS A 70 0.98 19.32 -3.12
N ASN A 71 1.18 19.04 -4.41
CA ASN A 71 1.30 20.02 -5.50
C ASN A 71 0.14 19.76 -6.48
N ASP A 72 0.24 20.25 -7.72
CA ASP A 72 -0.80 20.08 -8.77
C ASP A 72 -1.15 18.61 -9.12
N ASP A 73 -0.42 17.61 -8.61
CA ASP A 73 -0.68 16.19 -8.81
C ASP A 73 -0.89 15.41 -7.51
N PRO A 74 -1.91 14.53 -7.43
CA PRO A 74 -2.13 13.70 -6.28
C PRO A 74 -1.00 12.67 -6.11
N PRO A 75 -0.37 12.57 -4.92
CA PRO A 75 0.65 11.57 -4.67
C PRO A 75 0.06 10.16 -4.60
N LEU A 76 0.86 9.16 -4.97
CA LEU A 76 0.54 7.75 -4.76
C LEU A 76 0.77 7.35 -3.30
N LEU A 77 -0.21 6.73 -2.65
CA LEU A 77 0.00 6.12 -1.33
C LEU A 77 0.42 4.66 -1.48
N VAL A 78 1.48 4.23 -0.81
CA VAL A 78 1.94 2.85 -0.80
C VAL A 78 2.01 2.35 0.63
N GLY A 79 1.00 1.59 1.06
CA GLY A 79 0.88 1.15 2.45
C GLY A 79 1.03 -0.34 2.67
N LYS A 80 1.59 -0.72 3.82
CA LYS A 80 1.71 -2.11 4.25
C LYS A 80 1.06 -2.31 5.61
N SER A 81 0.16 -3.29 5.75
CA SER A 81 -0.46 -3.68 7.03
C SER A 81 -0.99 -2.46 7.80
N LEU A 82 -0.35 -2.04 8.91
CA LEU A 82 -0.66 -0.81 9.65
C LEU A 82 -0.86 0.41 8.73
N GLY A 83 0.03 0.61 7.75
CA GLY A 83 -0.07 1.73 6.80
C GLY A 83 -1.34 1.71 5.93
N SER A 84 -2.04 0.58 5.82
CA SER A 84 -3.32 0.48 5.08
C SER A 84 -4.46 1.26 5.74
N ALA A 85 -4.33 1.67 7.02
CA ALA A 85 -5.28 2.59 7.63
C ALA A 85 -5.38 3.94 6.89
N ALA A 86 -4.32 4.35 6.19
CA ALA A 86 -4.35 5.54 5.32
C ALA A 86 -5.27 5.40 4.09
N ALA A 87 -5.88 4.22 3.85
CA ALA A 87 -6.95 4.08 2.87
C ALA A 87 -8.10 5.05 3.13
N VAL A 88 -8.35 5.40 4.40
CA VAL A 88 -9.35 6.41 4.79
C VAL A 88 -9.05 7.76 4.13
N LEU A 89 -7.79 8.19 4.15
CA LEU A 89 -7.33 9.42 3.50
C LEU A 89 -7.31 9.28 1.99
N ALA A 90 -6.84 8.14 1.46
CA ALA A 90 -6.84 7.91 0.02
C ALA A 90 -8.24 8.07 -0.58
N ALA A 91 -9.24 7.50 0.09
CA ALA A 91 -10.64 7.61 -0.32
C ALA A 91 -11.21 9.02 -0.12
N HIS A 92 -10.77 9.75 0.92
CA HIS A 92 -11.22 11.13 1.17
C HIS A 92 -10.69 12.11 0.12
N HIS A 93 -9.41 12.02 -0.21
CA HIS A 93 -8.71 12.92 -1.12
C HIS A 93 -8.69 12.43 -2.57
N GLY A 94 -9.26 11.26 -2.87
CA GLY A 94 -9.24 10.67 -4.21
C GLY A 94 -7.81 10.34 -4.68
N LEU A 95 -6.97 9.80 -3.80
CA LEU A 95 -5.58 9.49 -4.10
C LEU A 95 -5.42 8.05 -4.62
N PRO A 96 -4.60 7.81 -5.65
CA PRO A 96 -4.27 6.47 -6.07
C PRO A 96 -3.47 5.75 -4.97
N ALA A 97 -3.57 4.42 -4.90
CA ALA A 97 -2.89 3.67 -3.84
C ALA A 97 -2.46 2.24 -4.19
N ILE A 98 -1.44 1.74 -3.50
CA ILE A 98 -1.05 0.33 -3.45
C ILE A 98 -1.08 -0.13 -1.99
N TRP A 99 -1.77 -1.22 -1.72
CA TRP A 99 -1.93 -1.77 -0.38
C TRP A 99 -1.38 -3.20 -0.29
N PHE A 100 -0.26 -3.37 0.39
CA PHE A 100 0.33 -4.66 0.72
C PHE A 100 -0.25 -5.22 2.01
N THR A 101 -0.75 -6.44 1.94
CA THR A 101 -1.39 -7.17 3.04
C THR A 101 -2.27 -6.25 3.91
N PRO A 102 -3.23 -5.54 3.30
CA PRO A 102 -4.08 -4.59 4.00
C PRO A 102 -4.88 -5.30 5.08
N LEU A 103 -5.17 -4.60 6.17
CA LEU A 103 -5.90 -5.18 7.29
C LEU A 103 -7.41 -5.20 7.01
N LEU A 104 -7.86 -6.07 6.10
CA LEU A 104 -9.25 -6.16 5.62
C LEU A 104 -10.27 -6.61 6.68
N GLN A 105 -9.79 -6.98 7.86
CA GLN A 105 -10.62 -7.26 9.04
C GLN A 105 -11.13 -6.00 9.76
N HIS A 106 -10.58 -4.81 9.44
CA HIS A 106 -10.99 -3.55 10.06
C HIS A 106 -12.02 -2.81 9.21
N TYR A 107 -13.18 -2.58 9.80
CA TYR A 107 -14.33 -1.99 9.11
C TYR A 107 -14.04 -0.61 8.49
N PRO A 108 -13.35 0.33 9.16
CA PRO A 108 -13.05 1.64 8.58
C PRO A 108 -12.20 1.56 7.31
N ILE A 109 -11.24 0.62 7.25
CA ILE A 109 -10.37 0.40 6.09
C ILE A 109 -11.20 -0.12 4.92
N VAL A 110 -12.03 -1.14 5.17
CA VAL A 110 -12.90 -1.72 4.14
C VAL A 110 -13.89 -0.70 3.58
N GLN A 111 -14.50 0.11 4.45
CA GLN A 111 -15.41 1.19 4.02
C GLN A 111 -14.70 2.24 3.18
N ALA A 112 -13.42 2.52 3.47
CA ALA A 112 -12.63 3.43 2.65
C ALA A 112 -12.35 2.85 1.27
N LEU A 113 -11.92 1.59 1.20
CA LEU A 113 -11.69 0.91 -0.07
C LEU A 113 -12.97 0.80 -0.91
N ARG A 114 -14.14 0.59 -0.29
CA ARG A 114 -15.44 0.53 -0.98
C ARG A 114 -15.83 1.84 -1.65
N ARG A 115 -15.52 2.98 -1.04
CA ARG A 115 -15.91 4.31 -1.54
C ARG A 115 -14.81 5.01 -2.35
N ALA A 116 -13.62 4.41 -2.44
CA ALA A 116 -12.49 4.99 -3.14
C ALA A 116 -12.82 5.20 -4.63
N THR A 117 -12.52 6.39 -5.13
CA THR A 117 -12.80 6.80 -6.51
C THR A 117 -11.57 6.79 -7.41
N ALA A 118 -10.38 6.82 -6.81
CA ALA A 118 -9.10 6.70 -7.51
C ALA A 118 -8.69 5.23 -7.62
N PRO A 119 -7.87 4.88 -8.63
CA PRO A 119 -7.42 3.50 -8.80
C PRO A 119 -6.57 3.06 -7.61
N PHE A 120 -6.76 1.81 -7.18
CA PHE A 120 -5.89 1.20 -6.19
C PHE A 120 -5.64 -0.29 -6.49
N LEU A 121 -4.50 -0.77 -6.01
CA LEU A 121 -4.08 -2.17 -6.08
C LEU A 121 -4.05 -2.78 -4.68
N LEU A 122 -4.70 -3.93 -4.50
CA LEU A 122 -4.62 -4.76 -3.29
C LEU A 122 -3.70 -5.95 -3.57
N ILE A 123 -2.68 -6.13 -2.73
CA ILE A 123 -1.74 -7.25 -2.83
C ILE A 123 -1.80 -8.04 -1.53
N GLY A 124 -2.20 -9.30 -1.61
CA GLY A 124 -2.45 -10.12 -0.43
C GLY A 124 -1.91 -11.53 -0.53
N GLY A 125 -1.61 -12.15 0.60
CA GLY A 125 -1.22 -13.56 0.67
C GLY A 125 -2.42 -14.41 1.07
N SER A 126 -2.68 -15.53 0.37
CA SER A 126 -3.85 -16.36 0.68
C SER A 126 -3.74 -17.11 2.03
N ALA A 127 -2.58 -17.10 2.68
CA ALA A 127 -2.36 -17.64 4.02
C ALA A 127 -2.23 -16.54 5.09
N ASP A 128 -2.41 -15.26 4.71
CA ASP A 128 -2.48 -14.15 5.64
C ASP A 128 -3.86 -14.11 6.33
N PRO A 129 -3.93 -14.18 7.67
CA PRO A 129 -5.19 -14.09 8.40
C PRO A 129 -5.95 -12.77 8.19
N ALA A 130 -5.24 -11.68 7.87
CA ALA A 130 -5.86 -10.39 7.60
C ALA A 130 -6.46 -10.30 6.18
N TRP A 131 -6.16 -11.26 5.30
CA TRP A 131 -6.62 -11.29 3.92
C TRP A 131 -7.94 -12.05 3.79
N THR A 132 -8.88 -11.49 3.03
CA THR A 132 -10.14 -12.14 2.68
C THR A 132 -10.37 -12.04 1.18
N LYS A 133 -10.09 -13.12 0.45
CA LYS A 133 -10.18 -13.16 -1.03
C LYS A 133 -11.50 -12.61 -1.57
N LYS A 134 -12.63 -13.12 -1.06
CA LYS A 134 -13.96 -12.69 -1.48
C LYS A 134 -14.15 -11.17 -1.30
N LEU A 135 -13.70 -10.64 -0.17
CA LEU A 135 -13.81 -9.21 0.10
C LEU A 135 -12.90 -8.41 -0.83
N ALA A 136 -11.66 -8.84 -1.04
CA ALA A 136 -10.74 -8.20 -1.96
C ALA A 136 -11.30 -8.13 -3.38
N THR A 137 -11.92 -9.22 -3.87
CA THR A 137 -12.55 -9.26 -5.21
C THR A 137 -13.86 -8.48 -5.32
N ASP A 138 -14.56 -8.26 -4.20
CA ASP A 138 -15.80 -7.46 -4.16
C ASP A 138 -15.52 -5.94 -4.12
N LEU A 139 -14.26 -5.52 -3.91
CA LEU A 139 -13.83 -4.12 -3.88
C LEU A 139 -13.49 -3.62 -5.30
N PRO A 140 -13.62 -2.30 -5.59
CA PRO A 140 -13.46 -1.76 -6.94
C PRO A 140 -12.02 -1.67 -7.46
N GLY A 141 -11.02 -2.10 -6.68
CA GLY A 141 -9.61 -2.02 -7.06
C GLY A 141 -9.08 -3.27 -7.76
N GLU A 142 -7.87 -3.16 -8.29
CA GLU A 142 -7.13 -4.30 -8.82
C GLU A 142 -6.66 -5.20 -7.67
N VAL A 143 -6.55 -6.51 -7.93
CA VAL A 143 -6.21 -7.51 -6.90
C VAL A 143 -5.12 -8.44 -7.40
N CYS A 144 -4.04 -8.55 -6.63
CA CYS A 144 -2.98 -9.55 -6.79
C CYS A 144 -2.94 -10.43 -5.53
N GLU A 145 -3.35 -11.70 -5.65
CA GLU A 145 -3.28 -12.67 -4.55
C GLU A 145 -2.12 -13.64 -4.77
N ILE A 146 -1.19 -13.70 -3.83
CA ILE A 146 -0.08 -14.65 -3.82
C ILE A 146 -0.51 -15.90 -3.03
N ARG A 147 -0.65 -17.01 -3.75
CA ARG A 147 -1.15 -18.27 -3.17
C ARG A 147 -0.18 -18.84 -2.12
N GLY A 148 -0.70 -19.11 -0.94
CA GLY A 148 0.03 -19.69 0.18
C GLY A 148 0.96 -18.71 0.91
N ALA A 149 0.98 -17.44 0.48
CA ALA A 149 1.84 -16.45 1.11
C ALA A 149 1.24 -15.89 2.40
N ASP A 150 2.11 -15.56 3.34
CA ASP A 150 1.77 -15.00 4.65
C ASP A 150 1.66 -13.46 4.63
N HIS A 151 1.55 -12.86 5.81
CA HIS A 151 1.41 -11.42 5.99
C HIS A 151 2.64 -10.58 5.55
N GLY A 152 3.80 -11.23 5.38
CA GLY A 152 5.02 -10.66 4.81
C GLY A 152 5.21 -11.01 3.33
N LEU A 153 4.26 -11.75 2.73
CA LEU A 153 4.30 -12.37 1.41
C LEU A 153 5.43 -13.41 1.21
N PHE A 154 5.90 -14.03 2.31
CA PHE A 154 6.69 -15.26 2.23
C PHE A 154 5.78 -16.46 2.12
N ILE A 155 6.27 -17.59 1.61
CA ILE A 155 5.51 -18.85 1.53
C ILE A 155 6.08 -19.84 2.57
N PRO A 156 5.50 -19.93 3.77
CA PRO A 156 6.03 -20.78 4.84
C PRO A 156 6.03 -22.27 4.45
N GLY A 157 7.03 -23.00 4.94
CA GLY A 157 7.15 -24.45 4.70
C GLY A 157 7.53 -24.83 3.26
N ARG A 158 7.96 -23.85 2.44
CA ARG A 158 8.41 -24.03 1.06
C ARG A 158 9.86 -23.57 0.90
N PRO A 159 10.58 -24.04 -0.14
CA PRO A 159 11.91 -23.52 -0.45
C PRO A 159 11.88 -22.00 -0.58
N LEU A 160 12.90 -21.30 -0.05
CA LEU A 160 12.94 -19.83 -0.03
C LEU A 160 12.83 -19.20 -1.42
N VAL A 161 13.31 -19.89 -2.46
CA VAL A 161 13.18 -19.45 -3.86
C VAL A 161 11.72 -19.28 -4.29
N ASP A 162 10.78 -20.06 -3.73
CA ASP A 162 9.34 -19.89 -4.01
C ASP A 162 8.86 -18.51 -3.51
N SER A 163 9.39 -18.03 -2.38
CA SER A 163 9.09 -16.68 -1.87
C SER A 163 9.77 -15.57 -2.70
N ALA A 164 10.95 -15.85 -3.26
CA ALA A 164 11.61 -14.90 -4.16
C ALA A 164 10.84 -14.76 -5.49
N HIS A 165 10.29 -15.85 -6.03
CA HIS A 165 9.40 -15.81 -7.19
C HIS A 165 8.10 -15.07 -6.87
N ALA A 166 7.49 -15.33 -5.71
CA ALA A 166 6.33 -14.55 -5.26
C ALA A 166 6.62 -13.05 -5.16
N LEU A 167 7.81 -12.66 -4.67
CA LEU A 167 8.23 -11.26 -4.66
C LEU A 167 8.37 -10.70 -6.08
N ALA A 168 8.87 -11.49 -7.05
CA ALA A 168 8.92 -11.06 -8.45
C ALA A 168 7.51 -10.81 -9.03
N ASP A 169 6.56 -11.72 -8.78
CA ASP A 169 5.15 -11.55 -9.19
C ASP A 169 4.54 -10.26 -8.60
N VAL A 170 4.85 -9.97 -7.33
CA VAL A 170 4.42 -8.75 -6.65
C VAL A 170 5.02 -7.50 -7.30
N ILE A 171 6.31 -7.53 -7.63
CA ILE A 171 6.99 -6.41 -8.29
C ILE A 171 6.36 -6.14 -9.66
N GLU A 172 6.10 -7.19 -10.44
CA GLU A 172 5.45 -7.08 -11.75
C GLU A 172 4.06 -6.43 -11.63
N ALA A 173 3.24 -6.87 -10.67
CA ALA A 173 1.92 -6.28 -10.43
C ALA A 173 1.99 -4.79 -10.05
N VAL A 174 2.96 -4.42 -9.20
CA VAL A 174 3.21 -3.04 -8.80
C VAL A 174 3.61 -2.18 -9.99
N GLU A 175 4.58 -2.63 -10.79
CA GLU A 175 5.05 -1.88 -11.96
C GLU A 175 3.96 -1.73 -13.01
N ALA A 176 3.21 -2.79 -13.30
CA ALA A 176 2.09 -2.76 -14.21
C ALA A 176 1.04 -1.73 -13.77
N PHE A 177 0.61 -1.78 -12.50
CA PHE A 177 -0.36 -0.83 -11.96
C PHE A 177 0.11 0.63 -12.03
N ILE A 178 1.39 0.88 -11.70
CA ILE A 178 1.95 2.23 -11.83
C ILE A 178 1.88 2.71 -13.28
N ASP A 179 2.23 1.86 -14.25
CA ASP A 179 2.33 2.22 -15.66
C ASP A 179 1.00 2.25 -16.42
N THR A 180 -0.07 1.65 -15.89
CA THR A 180 -1.38 1.59 -16.55
C THR A 180 -2.44 2.45 -15.86
N ALA A 181 -2.38 2.59 -14.53
CA ALA A 181 -3.45 3.23 -13.75
C ALA A 181 -3.01 4.53 -13.07
N VAL A 182 -1.75 4.64 -12.63
CA VAL A 182 -1.26 5.81 -11.88
C VAL A 182 -0.63 6.85 -12.79
N TRP A 183 0.38 6.44 -13.57
CA TRP A 183 1.07 7.28 -14.54
C TRP A 183 1.09 6.60 -15.92
N PRO A 184 -0.07 6.53 -16.59
CA PRO A 184 -0.19 5.89 -17.89
C PRO A 184 0.89 6.36 -18.85
N ARG A 185 1.62 5.42 -19.46
CA ARG A 185 2.55 5.77 -20.53
C ARG A 185 1.74 6.31 -21.71
N THR A 186 1.79 7.62 -21.94
CA THR A 186 1.33 8.18 -23.23
C THR A 186 2.29 7.66 -24.30
N GLY A 187 1.76 6.85 -25.22
CA GLY A 187 2.47 6.39 -26.41
C GLY A 187 2.91 7.54 -27.31
#